data_AF-A0A166TJT4-F1
#
_entry.id   AF-A0A166TJT4-F1
#
_cell.length_a   1.000
_cell.length_b   1.000
_cell.length_c   1.000
_cell.angle_alpha   90.00
_cell.angle_beta   90.00
_cell.angle_gamma   90.00
#
_symmetry.space_group_name_H-M   'P 1'
#
loop_
_entity.id
_entity.type
_entity.pdbx_description
1 polymer ?
#
loop_
_entity_poly.entity_id
_entity_poly.type
_entity_poly.pdbx_seq_one_letter_code
_entity_poly.pdbx_strand_id
1 'polypeptide(L)'
;MESEDVGHVPAVELPEPISQWLDETADELGCSRQRLRSELFTTHRTLHEEDVSDERLDELHDEFMEKLTDVRERVVQIKRETDGKAPADHEHDDLRNELDGFRTELFELRKAVDAEEGDDVAIDELVDELDALSERVADNRERLDSGFENYEEVLEYLTDTTDELDERLDVLARALVSVRDQTRILAARSATQAATAELARTANRHGMASAKCGDCEGSVTIALLTEPSCPHCGATFEDVEPKEGFFGANRLVVGRPPALEGDVLGGDDFDADGFDADADSEVEEFLTEVTEE
;
A
#
# COMPACT_ATOMS: atom_id res chain seq x y z
N MET A 1 -39.64 -87.68 -123.72
CA MET A 1 -39.78 -89.12 -123.45
C MET A 1 -38.35 -89.60 -123.26
N GLU A 2 -37.86 -89.92 -122.07
CA GLU A 2 -38.46 -90.70 -120.98
C GLU A 2 -38.23 -90.09 -119.58
N SER A 3 -39.01 -90.61 -118.65
CA SER A 3 -39.24 -90.25 -117.25
C SER A 3 -38.18 -90.77 -116.27
N GLU A 4 -38.09 -90.02 -115.16
CA GLU A 4 -37.58 -90.26 -113.81
C GLU A 4 -37.17 -91.69 -113.37
N ASP A 5 -36.08 -91.75 -112.58
CA ASP A 5 -36.02 -92.59 -111.36
C ASP A 5 -35.27 -91.82 -110.26
N VAL A 6 -36.02 -91.25 -109.31
CA VAL A 6 -35.50 -90.52 -108.15
C VAL A 6 -35.37 -91.51 -107.00
N GLY A 7 -34.15 -91.92 -106.71
CA GLY A 7 -33.81 -92.73 -105.53
C GLY A 7 -34.22 -92.01 -104.23
N HIS A 8 -35.24 -92.56 -103.58
CA HIS A 8 -35.78 -92.15 -102.29
C HIS A 8 -34.76 -92.29 -101.15
N VAL A 9 -34.36 -91.17 -100.52
CA VAL A 9 -33.61 -91.13 -99.25
C VAL A 9 -34.62 -91.15 -98.09
N PRO A 10 -34.50 -92.04 -97.08
CA PRO A 10 -35.48 -92.16 -96.01
C PRO A 10 -35.55 -90.87 -95.17
N ALA A 11 -36.76 -90.35 -95.00
CA ALA A 11 -37.05 -89.18 -94.18
C ALA A 11 -36.88 -89.53 -92.69
N VAL A 12 -35.80 -89.06 -92.06
CA VAL A 12 -35.69 -89.05 -90.59
C VAL A 12 -36.59 -87.94 -90.06
N GLU A 13 -37.67 -88.32 -89.37
CA GLU A 13 -38.58 -87.38 -88.71
C GLU A 13 -37.88 -86.74 -87.50
N LEU A 14 -37.84 -85.40 -87.47
CA LEU A 14 -37.34 -84.62 -86.35
C LEU A 14 -38.49 -84.33 -85.38
N PRO A 15 -38.23 -84.20 -84.06
CA PRO A 15 -39.24 -83.76 -83.11
C PRO A 15 -39.91 -82.44 -83.53
N GLU A 16 -41.21 -82.33 -83.30
CA GLU A 16 -42.04 -81.21 -83.81
C GLU A 16 -41.55 -79.80 -83.44
N PRO A 17 -41.00 -79.53 -82.24
CA PRO A 17 -40.45 -78.20 -81.95
C PRO A 17 -39.27 -77.82 -82.85
N ILE A 18 -38.48 -78.81 -83.26
CA ILE A 18 -37.29 -78.61 -84.10
C ILE A 18 -37.71 -78.49 -85.57
N SER A 19 -38.73 -79.24 -86.00
CA SER A 19 -39.28 -79.06 -87.36
C SER A 19 -39.87 -77.67 -87.54
N GLN A 20 -40.67 -77.20 -86.58
CA GLN A 20 -41.28 -75.88 -86.62
C GLN A 20 -40.22 -74.76 -86.61
N TRP A 21 -39.23 -74.85 -85.73
CA TRP A 21 -38.14 -73.87 -85.70
C TRP A 21 -37.34 -73.83 -87.00
N LEU A 22 -37.10 -74.99 -87.63
CA LEU A 22 -36.42 -75.04 -88.94
C LEU A 22 -37.26 -74.42 -90.05
N ASP A 23 -38.59 -74.58 -90.03
CA ASP A 23 -39.48 -73.98 -91.02
C ASP A 23 -39.53 -72.45 -90.85
N GLU A 24 -39.71 -71.95 -89.63
CA GLU A 24 -39.72 -70.51 -89.32
C GLU A 24 -38.39 -69.84 -89.68
N THR A 25 -37.28 -70.48 -89.31
CA THR A 25 -35.93 -69.94 -89.58
C THR A 25 -35.60 -69.99 -91.08
N ALA A 26 -36.09 -71.00 -91.81
CA ALA A 26 -35.90 -71.09 -93.26
C ALA A 26 -36.68 -70.00 -94.00
N ASP A 27 -37.92 -69.73 -93.58
CA ASP A 27 -38.74 -68.64 -94.11
C ASP A 27 -38.12 -67.27 -93.82
N GLU A 28 -37.60 -67.04 -92.60
CA GLU A 28 -36.95 -65.79 -92.23
C GLU A 28 -35.67 -65.52 -93.04
N LEU A 29 -34.88 -66.57 -93.30
CA LEU A 29 -33.66 -66.48 -94.11
C LEU A 29 -33.92 -66.58 -95.62
N GLY A 30 -35.18 -66.72 -96.04
CA GLY A 30 -35.59 -66.81 -97.45
C GLY A 30 -35.02 -68.01 -98.20
N CYS A 31 -34.74 -69.11 -97.50
CA CYS A 31 -34.16 -70.32 -98.07
C CYS A 31 -35.06 -71.55 -97.84
N SER A 32 -34.83 -72.64 -98.57
CA SER A 32 -35.61 -73.86 -98.33
C SER A 32 -35.15 -74.55 -97.05
N ARG A 33 -36.08 -75.13 -96.30
CA ARG A 33 -35.82 -75.93 -95.09
C ARG A 33 -34.68 -76.94 -95.27
N GLN A 34 -34.62 -77.58 -96.45
CA GLN A 34 -33.59 -78.56 -96.76
C GLN A 34 -32.19 -77.94 -96.92
N ARG A 35 -32.10 -76.71 -97.44
CA ARG A 35 -30.85 -75.95 -97.51
C ARG A 35 -30.38 -75.52 -96.13
N LEU A 36 -31.26 -74.97 -95.30
CA LEU A 36 -30.94 -74.61 -93.92
C LEU A 36 -30.47 -75.83 -93.12
N ARG A 37 -31.15 -76.98 -93.28
CA ARG A 37 -30.74 -78.23 -92.65
C ARG A 37 -29.35 -78.66 -93.11
N SER A 38 -29.07 -78.63 -94.41
CA SER A 38 -27.73 -78.95 -94.90
C SER A 38 -26.68 -77.98 -94.37
N GLU A 39 -26.98 -76.68 -94.30
CA GLU A 39 -26.07 -75.66 -93.80
C GLU A 39 -25.79 -75.83 -92.32
N LEU A 40 -26.81 -76.03 -91.47
CA LEU A 40 -26.63 -76.33 -90.04
C LEU A 40 -25.86 -77.63 -89.80
N PHE A 41 -26.12 -78.68 -90.59
CA PHE A 41 -25.32 -79.91 -90.50
C PHE A 41 -23.87 -79.68 -90.93
N THR A 42 -23.65 -78.87 -91.96
CA THR A 42 -22.30 -78.53 -92.41
C THR A 42 -21.61 -77.72 -91.33
N THR A 43 -22.23 -76.67 -90.81
CA THR A 43 -21.71 -75.82 -89.74
C THR A 43 -21.48 -76.59 -88.44
N HIS A 44 -22.39 -77.48 -88.03
CA HIS A 44 -22.18 -78.36 -86.89
C HIS A 44 -21.01 -79.32 -87.14
N ARG A 45 -20.87 -79.84 -88.36
CA ARG A 45 -19.70 -80.65 -88.74
C ARG A 45 -18.43 -79.82 -88.70
N THR A 46 -18.45 -78.58 -89.18
CA THR A 46 -17.29 -77.66 -89.15
C THR A 46 -16.93 -77.26 -87.73
N LEU A 47 -17.91 -76.98 -86.86
CA LEU A 47 -17.67 -76.63 -85.44
C LEU A 47 -17.30 -77.84 -84.59
N HIS A 48 -17.62 -79.05 -85.04
CA HIS A 48 -17.09 -80.29 -84.46
C HIS A 48 -15.72 -80.66 -85.08
N GLU A 49 -15.38 -80.12 -86.26
CA GLU A 49 -14.04 -80.25 -86.87
C GLU A 49 -13.08 -79.16 -86.38
N GLU A 50 -13.60 -78.01 -85.96
CA GLU A 50 -12.93 -76.93 -85.22
C GLU A 50 -13.34 -77.03 -83.75
N ASP A 51 -12.87 -78.10 -83.09
CA ASP A 51 -12.80 -78.13 -81.63
C ASP A 51 -12.14 -76.81 -81.18
N VAL A 52 -12.92 -75.90 -80.59
CA VAL A 52 -12.35 -75.01 -79.56
C VAL A 52 -12.07 -75.95 -78.40
N SER A 53 -10.98 -76.70 -78.54
CA SER A 53 -10.67 -77.86 -77.75
C SER A 53 -10.58 -77.47 -76.28
N ASP A 54 -11.10 -78.34 -75.41
CA ASP A 54 -10.73 -78.36 -74.00
C ASP A 54 -9.21 -78.22 -73.82
N GLU A 55 -8.41 -78.74 -74.77
CA GLU A 55 -6.96 -78.64 -74.83
C GLU A 55 -6.40 -77.20 -74.75
N ARG A 56 -7.07 -76.19 -75.32
CA ARG A 56 -6.62 -74.78 -75.22
C ARG A 56 -6.95 -74.16 -73.86
N LEU A 57 -8.08 -74.55 -73.28
CA LEU A 57 -8.46 -74.13 -71.93
C LEU A 57 -7.58 -74.80 -70.89
N ASP A 58 -7.24 -76.07 -71.11
CA ASP A 58 -6.29 -76.82 -70.30
C ASP A 58 -4.89 -76.20 -70.38
N GLU A 59 -4.43 -75.80 -71.57
CA GLU A 59 -3.15 -75.10 -71.73
C GLU A 59 -3.11 -73.76 -70.97
N LEU A 60 -4.17 -72.95 -71.07
CA LEU A 60 -4.25 -71.69 -70.31
C LEU A 60 -4.39 -71.92 -68.80
N HIS A 61 -5.11 -72.97 -68.41
CA HIS A 61 -5.24 -73.36 -67.02
C HIS A 61 -3.89 -73.80 -66.46
N ASP A 62 -3.13 -74.60 -67.20
CA ASP A 62 -1.79 -75.03 -66.83
C ASP A 62 -0.84 -73.82 -66.71
N GLU A 63 -0.87 -72.89 -67.68
CA GLU A 63 -0.11 -71.64 -67.62
C GLU A 63 -0.48 -70.80 -66.39
N PHE A 64 -1.77 -70.70 -66.07
CA PHE A 64 -2.23 -69.96 -64.89
C PHE A 64 -1.81 -70.65 -63.58
N MET A 65 -1.85 -71.98 -63.51
CA MET A 65 -1.40 -72.74 -62.34
C MET A 65 0.12 -72.66 -62.15
N GLU A 66 0.87 -72.60 -63.24
CA GLU A 66 2.31 -72.35 -63.22
C GLU A 66 2.60 -70.95 -62.66
N LYS A 67 1.93 -69.91 -63.17
CA LYS A 67 2.08 -68.53 -62.67
C LYS A 67 1.67 -68.38 -61.21
N LEU A 68 0.57 -69.03 -60.80
CA LEU A 68 0.16 -69.06 -59.39
C LEU A 68 1.21 -69.74 -58.51
N THR A 69 1.84 -70.80 -59.02
CA THR A 69 2.92 -71.50 -58.32
C THR A 69 4.15 -70.59 -58.19
N ASP A 70 4.55 -69.89 -59.26
CA ASP A 70 5.66 -68.93 -59.25
C ASP A 70 5.42 -67.77 -58.27
N VAL A 71 4.22 -67.16 -58.28
CA VAL A 71 3.86 -66.11 -57.33
C VAL A 71 3.89 -66.64 -55.90
N ARG A 72 3.36 -67.84 -55.66
CA ARG A 72 3.38 -68.46 -54.33
C ARG A 72 4.81 -68.68 -53.85
N GLU A 73 5.68 -69.21 -54.70
CA GLU A 73 7.09 -69.42 -54.39
C GLU A 73 7.79 -68.09 -54.10
N ARG A 74 7.52 -67.04 -54.90
CA ARG A 74 8.03 -65.69 -54.68
C ARG A 74 7.56 -65.10 -53.35
N VAL A 75 6.28 -65.23 -53.00
CA VAL A 75 5.74 -64.72 -51.73
C VAL A 75 6.37 -65.46 -50.55
N VAL A 76 6.52 -66.78 -50.65
CA VAL A 76 7.19 -67.58 -49.61
C VAL A 76 8.66 -67.18 -49.50
N GLN A 77 9.34 -66.93 -50.62
CA GLN A 77 10.71 -66.42 -50.63
C GLN A 77 10.79 -65.04 -49.95
N ILE A 78 9.95 -64.08 -50.33
CA ILE A 78 9.93 -62.74 -49.74
C ILE A 78 9.62 -62.81 -48.24
N LYS A 79 8.68 -63.66 -47.82
CA LYS A 79 8.36 -63.89 -46.41
C LYS A 79 9.59 -64.42 -45.67
N ARG A 80 10.27 -65.44 -46.21
CA ARG A 80 11.51 -65.97 -45.62
C ARG A 80 12.63 -64.93 -45.57
N GLU A 81 12.80 -64.14 -46.62
CA GLU A 81 13.78 -63.05 -46.67
C GLU A 81 13.43 -61.94 -45.68
N THR A 82 12.15 -61.61 -45.51
CA THR A 82 11.66 -60.58 -44.59
C THR A 82 11.79 -61.04 -43.14
N ASP A 83 11.38 -62.27 -42.82
CA ASP A 83 11.59 -62.90 -41.51
C ASP A 83 13.08 -63.01 -41.16
N GLY A 84 13.93 -63.24 -42.17
CA GLY A 84 15.38 -63.27 -41.99
C GLY A 84 15.99 -61.89 -41.74
N LYS A 85 15.34 -60.81 -42.19
CA LYS A 85 15.82 -59.43 -41.96
C LYS A 85 15.52 -58.93 -40.56
N ALA A 86 14.42 -59.36 -39.96
CA ALA A 86 14.07 -59.05 -38.59
C ALA A 86 13.29 -60.22 -38.00
N PRO A 87 13.95 -61.09 -37.22
CA PRO A 87 13.24 -62.09 -36.44
C PRO A 87 12.12 -61.45 -35.61
N ALA A 88 11.06 -62.21 -35.31
CA ALA A 88 9.98 -61.72 -34.44
C ALA A 88 10.49 -61.28 -33.06
N ASP A 89 11.61 -61.88 -32.61
CA ASP A 89 12.28 -61.58 -31.36
C ASP A 89 13.46 -60.60 -31.53
N HIS A 90 13.53 -59.86 -32.66
CA HIS A 90 14.53 -58.83 -32.83
C HIS A 90 14.29 -57.71 -31.82
N GLU A 91 15.18 -57.62 -30.84
CA GLU A 91 15.18 -56.53 -29.88
C GLU A 91 15.90 -55.31 -30.47
N HIS A 92 15.36 -54.12 -30.20
CA HIS A 92 15.97 -52.85 -30.54
C HIS A 92 16.68 -52.27 -29.32
N ASP A 93 17.88 -52.78 -29.02
CA ASP A 93 18.66 -52.37 -27.85
C ASP A 93 18.95 -50.86 -27.86
N ASP A 94 19.23 -50.28 -29.03
CA ASP A 94 19.48 -48.83 -29.15
C ASP A 94 18.25 -48.00 -28.76
N LEU A 95 17.05 -48.39 -29.20
CA LEU A 95 15.80 -47.74 -28.81
C LEU A 95 15.48 -47.94 -27.32
N ARG A 96 15.82 -49.12 -26.76
CA ARG A 96 15.67 -49.38 -25.33
C ARG A 96 16.61 -48.49 -24.51
N ASN A 97 17.86 -48.39 -24.93
CA ASN A 97 18.87 -47.54 -24.29
C ASN A 97 18.48 -46.05 -24.37
N GLU A 98 17.96 -45.61 -25.52
CA GLU A 98 17.45 -44.25 -25.70
C GLU A 98 16.24 -43.98 -24.79
N LEU A 99 15.29 -44.92 -24.71
CA LEU A 99 14.13 -44.82 -23.82
C LEU A 99 14.53 -44.81 -22.35
N ASP A 100 15.51 -45.63 -21.95
CA ASP A 100 16.04 -45.64 -20.59
C ASP A 100 16.80 -44.34 -20.27
N GLY A 101 17.53 -43.78 -21.25
CA GLY A 101 18.12 -42.45 -21.15
C GLY A 101 17.08 -41.36 -20.93
N PHE A 102 16.01 -41.33 -21.73
CA PHE A 102 14.90 -40.39 -21.55
C PHE A 102 14.19 -40.58 -20.21
N ARG A 103 14.04 -41.82 -19.73
CA ARG A 103 13.46 -42.10 -18.40
C ARG A 103 14.33 -41.52 -17.29
N THR A 104 15.65 -41.68 -17.37
CA THR A 104 16.58 -41.07 -16.41
C THR A 104 16.51 -39.54 -16.47
N GLU A 105 16.51 -38.96 -17.67
CA GLU A 105 16.41 -37.51 -17.85
C GLU A 105 15.09 -36.95 -17.27
N LEU A 106 13.96 -37.62 -17.55
CA LEU A 106 12.66 -37.25 -16.98
C LEU A 106 12.65 -37.36 -15.45
N PHE A 107 13.33 -38.36 -14.88
CA PHE A 107 13.44 -38.51 -13.43
C PHE A 107 14.24 -37.38 -12.80
N GLU A 108 15.39 -37.01 -13.38
CA GLU A 108 16.21 -35.89 -12.89
C GLU A 108 15.47 -34.55 -13.04
N LEU A 109 14.78 -34.34 -14.16
CA LEU A 109 13.99 -33.12 -14.37
C LEU A 109 12.83 -33.03 -13.37
N ARG A 110 12.12 -34.14 -13.12
CA ARG A 110 11.05 -34.20 -12.10
C ARG A 110 11.59 -33.82 -10.72
N LYS A 111 12.74 -34.36 -10.34
CA LYS A 111 13.39 -34.07 -9.07
C LYS A 111 13.84 -32.61 -8.95
N ALA A 112 14.30 -31.99 -10.04
CA ALA A 112 14.65 -30.57 -10.07
C ALA A 112 13.40 -29.69 -9.87
N VAL A 113 12.29 -30.01 -10.55
CA VAL A 113 11.00 -29.32 -10.35
C VAL A 113 10.50 -29.47 -8.92
N ASP A 114 10.52 -30.68 -8.35
CA ASP A 114 10.11 -30.91 -6.96
C ASP A 114 11.02 -30.18 -5.95
N ALA A 115 12.28 -29.89 -6.32
CA ALA A 115 13.21 -29.11 -5.48
C ALA A 115 12.97 -27.60 -5.58
N GLU A 116 12.55 -27.09 -6.76
CA GLU A 116 12.10 -25.71 -6.93
C GLU A 116 10.74 -25.47 -6.25
N GLU A 117 9.80 -26.43 -6.30
CA GLU A 117 8.55 -26.37 -5.49
C GLU A 117 8.84 -26.41 -3.97
N GLY A 118 10.01 -26.90 -3.54
CA GLY A 118 10.47 -26.78 -2.16
C GLY A 118 10.73 -25.34 -1.72
N ASP A 119 10.90 -24.40 -2.66
CA ASP A 119 11.04 -22.96 -2.41
C ASP A 119 9.70 -22.32 -2.02
N ASP A 120 8.56 -22.91 -2.39
CA ASP A 120 7.23 -22.41 -2.00
C ASP A 120 7.06 -22.44 -0.48
N VAL A 121 7.62 -23.43 0.22
CA VAL A 121 7.58 -23.51 1.69
C VAL A 121 8.43 -22.40 2.33
N ALA A 122 9.56 -22.06 1.72
CA ALA A 122 10.41 -20.96 2.20
C ALA A 122 9.78 -19.59 1.93
N ILE A 123 9.08 -19.44 0.80
CA ILE A 123 8.31 -18.25 0.47
C ILE A 123 7.13 -18.10 1.45
N ASP A 124 6.38 -19.16 1.74
CA ASP A 124 5.28 -19.11 2.71
C ASP A 124 5.78 -18.71 4.11
N GLU A 125 6.92 -19.23 4.57
CA GLU A 125 7.51 -18.82 5.85
C GLU A 125 7.90 -17.33 5.88
N LEU A 126 8.48 -16.81 4.79
CA LEU A 126 8.81 -15.40 4.68
C LEU A 126 7.57 -14.51 4.61
N VAL A 127 6.49 -14.98 3.99
CA VAL A 127 5.20 -14.27 3.96
C VAL A 127 4.60 -14.20 5.35
N ASP A 128 4.58 -15.32 6.08
CA ASP A 128 4.14 -15.36 7.48
C ASP A 128 4.97 -14.42 8.37
N GLU A 129 6.29 -14.38 8.18
CA GLU A 129 7.18 -13.45 8.89
C GLU A 129 6.88 -11.98 8.53
N LEU A 130 6.65 -11.68 7.25
CA LEU A 130 6.30 -10.35 6.78
C LEU A 130 4.96 -9.88 7.37
N ASP A 131 3.95 -10.75 7.41
CA ASP A 131 2.65 -10.46 7.99
C ASP A 131 2.78 -10.18 9.50
N ALA A 132 3.55 -10.99 10.23
CA ALA A 132 3.82 -10.77 11.65
C ALA A 132 4.59 -9.45 11.90
N LEU A 133 5.54 -9.11 11.04
CA LEU A 133 6.25 -7.81 11.12
C LEU A 133 5.32 -6.64 10.82
N SER A 134 4.46 -6.77 9.80
CA SER A 134 3.47 -5.76 9.44
C SER A 134 2.51 -5.49 10.59
N GLU A 135 2.00 -6.54 11.24
CA GLU A 135 1.13 -6.43 12.41
C GLU A 135 1.84 -5.74 13.58
N ARG A 136 3.10 -6.11 13.87
CA ARG A 136 3.91 -5.44 14.91
C ARG A 136 4.15 -3.96 14.62
N VAL A 137 4.34 -3.60 13.35
CA VAL A 137 4.52 -2.20 12.95
C VAL A 137 3.19 -1.44 13.12
N ALA A 138 2.06 -2.05 12.78
CA ALA A 138 0.75 -1.45 13.01
C ALA A 138 0.47 -1.22 14.51
N ASP A 139 0.72 -2.21 15.37
CA ASP A 139 0.59 -2.08 16.82
C ASP A 139 1.49 -0.98 17.39
N ASN A 140 2.74 -0.89 16.94
CA ASN A 140 3.64 0.18 17.36
C ASN A 140 3.14 1.56 16.93
N ARG A 141 2.56 1.70 15.73
CA ARG A 141 1.98 2.97 15.28
C ARG A 141 0.80 3.38 16.14
N GLU A 142 -0.14 2.47 16.40
CA GLU A 142 -1.29 2.76 17.27
C GLU A 142 -0.85 3.16 18.68
N ARG A 143 0.17 2.50 19.24
CA ARG A 143 0.75 2.84 20.54
C ARG A 143 1.45 4.19 20.56
N LEU A 144 2.15 4.55 19.47
CA LEU A 144 2.79 5.86 19.34
C LEU A 144 1.74 6.95 19.22
N ASP A 145 0.75 6.79 18.34
CA ASP A 145 -0.33 7.76 18.15
C ASP A 145 -1.09 8.00 19.47
N SER A 146 -1.48 6.91 20.16
CA SER A 146 -2.11 7.00 21.49
C SER A 146 -1.21 7.65 22.54
N GLY A 147 0.11 7.41 22.45
CA GLY A 147 1.09 8.04 23.33
C GLY A 147 1.19 9.55 23.11
N PHE A 148 1.23 9.98 21.85
CA PHE A 148 1.26 11.41 21.48
C PHE A 148 -0.02 12.13 21.92
N GLU A 149 -1.20 11.55 21.68
CA GLU A 149 -2.46 12.11 22.17
C GLU A 149 -2.44 12.33 23.70
N ASN A 150 -1.90 11.38 24.46
CA ASN A 150 -1.76 11.54 25.90
C ASN A 150 -0.77 12.65 26.30
N TYR A 151 0.35 12.79 25.59
CA TYR A 151 1.29 13.87 25.85
C TYR A 151 0.71 15.24 25.50
N GLU A 152 -0.03 15.36 24.41
CA GLU A 152 -0.73 16.59 24.04
C GLU A 152 -1.73 17.01 25.11
N GLU A 153 -2.55 16.08 25.62
CA GLU A 153 -3.47 16.34 26.74
C GLU A 153 -2.74 16.86 28.00
N VAL A 154 -1.59 16.25 28.33
CA VAL A 154 -0.79 16.67 29.48
C VAL A 154 -0.19 18.06 29.25
N LEU A 155 0.33 18.35 28.06
CA LEU A 155 0.93 19.65 27.74
C LEU A 155 -0.12 20.76 27.70
N GLU A 156 -1.32 20.50 27.18
CA GLU A 156 -2.45 21.43 27.22
C GLU A 156 -2.81 21.75 28.67
N TYR A 157 -3.00 20.72 29.51
CA TYR A 157 -3.28 20.92 30.94
C TYR A 157 -2.19 21.72 31.66
N LEU A 158 -0.91 21.44 31.40
CA LEU A 158 0.20 22.16 32.03
C LEU A 158 0.27 23.61 31.57
N THR A 159 -0.01 23.88 30.29
CA THR A 159 -0.02 25.24 29.75
C THR A 159 -1.19 26.04 30.32
N ASP A 160 -2.40 25.49 30.29
CA ASP A 160 -3.60 26.10 30.90
C ASP A 160 -3.40 26.40 32.39
N THR A 161 -2.77 25.48 33.12
CA THR A 161 -2.48 25.66 34.54
C THR A 161 -1.45 26.76 34.78
N THR A 162 -0.47 26.88 33.88
CA THR A 162 0.58 27.91 33.96
C THR A 162 -0.01 29.28 33.68
N ASP A 163 -0.83 29.42 32.64
CA ASP A 163 -1.53 30.66 32.31
C ASP A 163 -2.45 31.09 33.47
N GLU A 164 -3.20 30.15 34.07
CA GLU A 164 -4.03 30.46 35.24
C GLU A 164 -3.18 30.91 36.45
N LEU A 165 -2.00 30.31 36.65
CA LEU A 165 -1.11 30.70 37.74
C LEU A 165 -0.52 32.09 37.49
N ASP A 166 -0.13 32.39 36.27
CA ASP A 166 0.40 33.70 35.89
C ASP A 166 -0.66 34.78 36.11
N GLU A 167 -1.90 34.58 35.66
CA GLU A 167 -3.01 35.50 35.93
C GLU A 167 -3.18 35.77 37.44
N ARG A 168 -3.11 34.72 38.27
CA ARG A 168 -3.23 34.84 39.72
C ARG A 168 -2.05 35.59 40.33
N LEU A 169 -0.82 35.33 39.88
CA LEU A 169 0.38 36.05 40.33
C LEU A 169 0.28 37.53 39.98
N ASP A 170 -0.25 37.84 38.81
CA ASP A 170 -0.46 39.18 38.31
C ASP A 170 -1.48 39.95 39.17
N VAL A 171 -2.55 39.28 39.60
CA VAL A 171 -3.52 39.84 40.56
C VAL A 171 -2.87 40.06 41.93
N LEU A 172 -2.07 39.11 42.42
CA LEU A 172 -1.37 39.23 43.69
C LEU A 172 -0.34 40.36 43.68
N ALA A 173 0.40 40.52 42.59
CA ALA A 173 1.37 41.61 42.40
C ALA A 173 0.67 42.97 42.47
N ARG A 174 -0.44 43.15 41.74
CA ARG A 174 -1.25 44.37 41.79
C ARG A 174 -1.81 44.63 43.19
N ALA A 175 -2.30 43.60 43.87
CA ALA A 175 -2.81 43.71 45.24
C ALA A 175 -1.69 44.12 46.22
N LEU A 176 -0.51 43.52 46.11
CA LEU A 176 0.64 43.83 46.96
C LEU A 176 1.14 45.26 46.75
N VAL A 177 1.23 45.73 45.50
CA VAL A 177 1.57 47.11 45.18
C VAL A 177 0.54 48.08 45.77
N SER A 178 -0.76 47.77 45.65
CA SER A 178 -1.83 48.58 46.24
C SER A 178 -1.70 48.68 47.77
N VAL A 179 -1.44 47.57 48.45
CA VAL A 179 -1.19 47.56 49.91
C VAL A 179 0.06 48.37 50.26
N ARG A 180 1.14 48.23 49.47
CA ARG A 180 2.38 49.01 49.68
C ARG A 180 2.13 50.51 49.54
N ASP A 181 1.31 50.94 48.61
CA ASP A 181 1.01 52.37 48.43
C ASP A 181 0.04 52.88 49.50
N GLN A 182 -0.95 52.09 49.91
CA GLN A 182 -1.82 52.44 51.03
C GLN A 182 -1.03 52.59 52.34
N THR A 183 -0.09 51.68 52.60
CA THR A 183 0.78 51.77 53.79
C THR A 183 1.69 52.99 53.75
N ARG A 184 2.27 53.34 52.59
CA ARG A 184 3.03 54.59 52.42
C ARG A 184 2.19 55.84 52.69
N ILE A 185 0.97 55.90 52.19
CA ILE A 185 0.05 57.03 52.43
C ILE A 185 -0.26 57.15 53.92
N LEU A 186 -0.55 56.04 54.59
CA LEU A 186 -0.82 56.02 56.03
C LEU A 186 0.42 56.42 56.84
N ALA A 187 1.59 55.90 56.48
CA ALA A 187 2.86 56.25 57.11
C ALA A 187 3.18 57.74 56.94
N ALA A 188 3.00 58.30 55.74
CA ALA A 188 3.20 59.72 55.48
C ALA A 188 2.26 60.59 56.32
N ARG A 189 0.96 60.24 56.39
CA ARG A 189 -0.01 60.95 57.26
C ARG A 189 0.39 60.87 58.73
N SER A 190 0.81 59.69 59.19
CA SER A 190 1.27 59.48 60.56
C SER A 190 2.51 60.32 60.88
N ALA A 191 3.49 60.38 59.97
CA ALA A 191 4.69 61.19 60.10
C ALA A 191 4.36 62.69 60.19
N THR A 192 3.47 63.19 59.32
CA THR A 192 3.00 64.58 59.36
C THR A 192 2.36 64.92 60.70
N GLN A 193 1.47 64.05 61.21
CA GLN A 193 0.83 64.25 62.51
C GLN A 193 1.85 64.21 63.66
N ALA A 194 2.82 63.29 63.62
CA ALA A 194 3.86 63.18 64.62
C ALA A 194 4.75 64.43 64.67
N ALA A 195 5.14 64.97 63.49
CA ALA A 195 5.93 66.19 63.37
C ALA A 195 5.17 67.41 63.92
N THR A 196 3.90 67.61 63.54
CA THR A 196 3.06 68.69 64.09
C THR A 196 2.90 68.55 65.60
N ALA A 197 2.70 67.33 66.10
CA ALA A 197 2.56 67.05 67.53
C ALA A 197 3.87 67.31 68.30
N GLU A 198 5.04 67.08 67.71
CA GLU A 198 6.32 67.42 68.34
C GLU A 198 6.51 68.94 68.40
N LEU A 199 6.27 69.66 67.31
CA LEU A 199 6.32 71.13 67.31
C LEU A 199 5.42 71.73 68.40
N ALA A 200 4.19 71.23 68.53
CA ALA A 200 3.26 71.64 69.58
C ALA A 200 3.77 71.27 70.99
N ARG A 201 4.35 70.08 71.18
CA ARG A 201 4.94 69.66 72.46
C ARG A 201 6.13 70.54 72.85
N THR A 202 7.08 70.77 71.95
CA THR A 202 8.26 71.62 72.19
C THR A 202 7.83 73.05 72.46
N ALA A 203 6.89 73.60 71.70
CA ALA A 203 6.34 74.93 71.93
C ALA A 203 5.70 75.07 73.31
N ASN A 204 4.89 74.08 73.73
CA ASN A 204 4.30 74.05 75.06
C ASN A 204 5.37 73.97 76.16
N ARG A 205 6.44 73.15 75.99
CA ARG A 205 7.56 73.07 76.94
C ARG A 205 8.24 74.41 77.19
N HIS A 206 8.33 75.26 76.16
CA HIS A 206 8.94 76.59 76.26
C HIS A 206 7.92 77.73 76.46
N GLY A 207 6.62 77.44 76.64
CA GLY A 207 5.59 78.45 76.87
C GLY A 207 5.27 79.32 75.66
N MET A 208 5.42 78.81 74.44
CA MET A 208 5.25 79.54 73.19
C MET A 208 3.88 79.27 72.58
N ALA A 209 2.99 80.27 72.58
CA ALA A 209 1.69 80.18 71.90
C ALA A 209 1.78 80.52 70.40
N SER A 210 2.66 81.44 70.04
CA SER A 210 2.94 81.85 68.66
C SER A 210 4.43 82.09 68.43
N ALA A 211 4.86 81.93 67.18
CA ALA A 211 6.22 82.15 66.71
C ALA A 211 6.23 82.71 65.28
N LYS A 212 7.31 83.37 64.89
CA LYS A 212 7.51 83.86 63.52
C LYS A 212 8.09 82.75 62.64
N CYS A 213 7.57 82.62 61.41
CA CYS A 213 8.17 81.74 60.41
C CYS A 213 9.62 82.12 60.13
N GLY A 214 10.52 81.14 60.02
CA GLY A 214 11.92 81.36 59.69
C GLY A 214 12.16 81.89 58.27
N ASP A 215 11.23 81.66 57.35
CA ASP A 215 11.36 82.04 55.94
C ASP A 215 10.68 83.39 55.62
N CYS A 216 9.39 83.52 55.91
CA CYS A 216 8.59 84.70 55.55
C CYS A 216 8.28 85.66 56.70
N GLU A 217 8.77 85.38 57.91
CA GLU A 217 8.55 86.14 59.15
C GLU A 217 7.08 86.31 59.61
N GLY A 218 6.12 85.68 58.93
CA GLY A 218 4.71 85.69 59.32
C GLY A 218 4.48 85.08 60.71
N SER A 219 3.54 85.65 61.48
CA SER A 219 3.19 85.16 62.82
C SER A 219 2.26 83.94 62.73
N VAL A 220 2.70 82.81 63.26
CA VAL A 220 1.96 81.54 63.24
C VAL A 220 1.59 81.12 64.66
N THR A 221 0.32 80.76 64.87
CA THR A 221 -0.17 80.17 66.13
C THR A 221 0.07 78.66 66.10
N ILE A 222 1.01 78.18 66.90
CA ILE A 222 1.52 76.79 66.82
C ILE A 222 0.42 75.78 67.15
N ALA A 223 -0.46 76.09 68.10
CA ALA A 223 -1.56 75.22 68.52
C ALA A 223 -2.65 74.99 67.46
N LEU A 224 -2.70 75.80 66.39
CA LEU A 224 -3.68 75.69 65.31
C LEU A 224 -3.10 75.00 64.06
N LEU A 225 -1.84 74.57 64.10
CA LEU A 225 -1.23 73.87 62.98
C LEU A 225 -1.84 72.47 62.83
N THR A 226 -2.30 72.17 61.63
CA THR A 226 -2.73 70.84 61.21
C THR A 226 -1.61 70.08 60.49
N GLU A 227 -0.64 70.81 59.94
CA GLU A 227 0.53 70.30 59.23
C GLU A 227 1.78 71.06 59.70
N PRO A 228 2.98 70.47 59.58
CA PRO A 228 4.23 71.10 59.98
C PRO A 228 4.70 72.06 58.88
N SER A 229 3.83 72.95 58.41
CA SER A 229 4.11 73.88 57.32
C SER A 229 3.55 75.27 57.61
N CYS A 230 4.21 76.30 57.08
CA CYS A 230 3.76 77.67 57.25
C CYS A 230 2.49 77.92 56.43
N PRO A 231 1.38 78.39 57.04
CA PRO A 231 0.14 78.69 56.29
C PRO A 231 0.28 79.89 55.34
N HIS A 232 1.37 80.65 55.43
CA HIS A 232 1.60 81.84 54.60
C HIS A 232 2.51 81.60 53.39
N CYS A 233 3.59 80.83 53.55
CA CYS A 233 4.55 80.57 52.45
C CYS A 233 4.76 79.08 52.12
N GLY A 234 4.18 78.16 52.90
CA GLY A 234 4.31 76.71 52.67
C GLY A 234 5.63 76.09 53.15
N ALA A 235 6.56 76.86 53.72
CA ALA A 235 7.82 76.33 54.24
C ALA A 235 7.58 75.30 55.36
N THR A 236 8.22 74.13 55.29
CA THR A 236 8.14 73.07 56.30
C THR A 236 8.92 73.45 57.55
N PHE A 237 8.33 73.19 58.72
CA PHE A 237 8.93 73.44 60.02
C PHE A 237 9.66 72.19 60.53
N GLU A 238 10.88 72.40 61.02
CA GLU A 238 11.72 71.35 61.60
C GLU A 238 11.68 71.41 63.13
N ASP A 239 11.84 72.61 63.71
CA ASP A 239 11.87 72.80 65.15
C ASP A 239 11.38 74.20 65.56
N VAL A 240 11.28 74.44 66.87
CA VAL A 240 10.92 75.73 67.47
C VAL A 240 12.09 76.29 68.28
N GLU A 241 12.42 77.55 68.03
CA GLU A 241 13.49 78.28 68.72
C GLU A 241 12.88 79.35 69.64
N PRO A 242 13.09 79.26 70.97
CA PRO A 242 12.59 80.25 71.90
C PRO A 242 13.35 81.56 71.78
N LYS A 243 12.70 82.68 72.15
CA LYS A 243 13.37 83.99 72.17
C LYS A 243 14.59 83.99 73.10
N GLU A 244 15.71 84.50 72.59
CA GLU A 244 16.90 84.79 73.39
C GLU A 244 16.96 86.27 73.79
N GLY A 245 17.16 86.55 75.09
CA GLY A 245 17.29 87.92 75.62
C GLY A 245 15.99 88.75 75.66
N PHE A 246 16.12 90.06 75.88
CA PHE A 246 14.99 90.98 76.12
C PHE A 246 14.31 91.51 74.85
N PHE A 247 14.90 91.29 73.66
CA PHE A 247 14.43 91.83 72.38
C PHE A 247 14.10 90.76 71.31
N GLY A 248 14.29 89.46 71.60
CA GLY A 248 14.05 88.37 70.65
C GLY A 248 12.57 87.98 70.48
N ALA A 249 12.23 87.42 69.32
CA ALA A 249 10.93 86.78 69.05
C ALA A 249 11.12 85.25 68.94
N ASN A 250 10.13 84.48 69.36
CA ASN A 250 10.12 83.02 69.12
C ASN A 250 10.09 82.76 67.61
N ARG A 251 10.81 81.75 67.13
CA ARG A 251 10.95 81.45 65.71
C ARG A 251 10.65 79.98 65.41
N LEU A 252 9.99 79.73 64.29
CA LEU A 252 9.85 78.39 63.72
C LEU A 252 10.99 78.17 62.74
N VAL A 253 11.85 77.19 63.03
CA VAL A 253 12.97 76.84 62.17
C VAL A 253 12.39 76.14 60.94
N VAL A 254 12.74 76.66 59.77
CA VAL A 254 12.36 76.07 58.49
C VAL A 254 13.47 75.13 58.03
N GLY A 255 13.09 73.93 57.63
CA GLY A 255 14.04 72.88 57.29
C GLY A 255 13.31 71.69 56.71
N ARG A 256 14.07 70.75 56.15
CA ARG A 256 13.52 69.43 55.83
C ARG A 256 13.65 68.61 57.10
N PRO A 257 12.55 68.07 57.66
CA PRO A 257 12.67 67.14 58.78
C PRO A 257 13.67 66.04 58.36
N PRO A 258 14.65 65.68 59.22
CA PRO A 258 15.61 64.65 58.88
C PRO A 258 14.86 63.40 58.46
N ALA A 259 15.29 62.78 57.36
CA ALA A 259 14.72 61.52 56.92
C ALA A 259 14.84 60.56 58.11
N LEU A 260 13.70 60.10 58.64
CA LEU A 260 13.69 59.07 59.65
C LEU A 260 14.51 57.90 59.06
N GLU A 261 15.64 57.57 59.67
CA GLU A 261 16.42 56.37 59.40
C GLU A 261 15.58 55.16 59.79
N GLY A 262 14.63 54.82 58.91
CA GLY A 262 14.06 53.49 58.86
C GLY A 262 15.10 52.63 58.17
N ASP A 263 15.67 51.69 58.92
CA ASP A 263 16.55 50.64 58.44
C ASP A 263 15.88 49.94 57.25
N VAL A 264 16.21 50.40 56.03
CA VAL A 264 15.82 49.73 54.80
C VAL A 264 16.74 48.51 54.71
N LEU A 265 16.26 47.38 55.24
CA LEU A 265 16.79 46.09 54.84
C LEU A 265 16.80 46.08 53.31
N GLY A 266 18.02 46.00 52.75
CA GLY A 266 18.30 46.12 51.33
C GLY A 266 17.30 45.31 50.52
N GLY A 267 16.40 46.02 49.85
CA GLY A 267 15.70 45.47 48.71
C GLY A 267 16.71 45.54 47.58
N ASP A 268 17.37 44.42 47.32
CA ASP A 268 18.12 44.24 46.10
C ASP A 268 17.20 44.60 44.94
N ASP A 269 17.66 45.54 44.10
CA ASP A 269 17.01 45.94 42.86
C ASP A 269 16.82 44.68 42.01
N PHE A 270 15.60 44.13 42.03
CA PHE A 270 15.16 43.15 41.06
C PHE A 270 14.89 43.92 39.76
N ASP A 271 15.90 43.96 38.89
CA ASP A 271 15.75 44.29 37.49
C ASP A 271 14.72 43.32 36.88
N ALA A 272 13.50 43.80 36.66
CA ALA A 272 12.41 43.06 36.03
C ALA A 272 12.30 43.39 34.52
N ASP A 273 13.41 43.76 33.89
CA ASP A 273 13.52 43.97 32.44
C ASP A 273 14.29 42.78 31.84
N GLY A 274 13.61 41.63 31.69
CA GLY A 274 14.23 40.41 31.15
C GLY A 274 13.26 39.30 30.74
N PHE A 275 11.97 39.60 30.58
CA PHE A 275 10.99 38.66 30.02
C PHE A 275 10.34 39.30 28.81
N ASP A 276 11.09 39.36 27.71
CA ASP A 276 10.51 39.51 26.37
C ASP A 276 11.26 38.58 25.41
N ALA A 277 10.55 37.54 24.98
CA ALA A 277 10.49 37.05 23.60
C ALA A 277 11.80 36.70 22.88
N ASP A 278 12.43 35.58 23.24
CA ASP A 278 13.40 34.89 22.36
C ASP A 278 13.19 33.36 22.28
N ALA A 279 11.99 32.86 22.65
CA ALA A 279 11.69 31.43 22.51
C ALA A 279 11.21 31.03 21.09
N ASP A 280 10.83 32.00 20.23
CA ASP A 280 10.34 31.70 18.88
C ASP A 280 11.47 31.50 17.85
N SER A 281 12.70 31.99 18.11
CA SER A 281 13.79 31.90 17.12
C SER A 281 14.58 30.59 17.16
N GLU A 282 14.75 29.97 18.35
CA GLU A 282 15.44 28.68 18.46
C GLU A 282 14.60 27.51 17.91
N VAL A 283 13.27 27.64 17.91
CA VAL A 283 12.36 26.61 17.38
C VAL A 283 12.31 26.63 15.84
N GLU A 284 12.40 27.81 15.20
CA GLU A 284 12.51 27.89 13.73
C GLU A 284 13.87 27.40 13.20
N GLU A 285 14.96 27.63 13.94
CA GLU A 285 16.30 27.11 13.58
C GLU A 285 16.36 25.58 13.71
N PHE A 286 15.73 25.01 14.74
CA PHE A 286 15.66 23.55 14.91
C PHE A 286 14.73 22.86 13.89
N LEU A 287 13.65 23.52 13.46
CA LEU A 287 12.73 22.99 12.44
C LEU A 287 13.29 23.07 11.01
N THR A 288 14.19 24.02 10.75
CA THR A 288 14.89 24.10 9.45
C THR A 288 16.00 23.05 9.33
N GLU A 289 16.70 22.71 10.42
CA GLU A 289 17.74 21.67 10.41
C GLU A 289 17.16 20.24 10.26
N VAL A 290 15.94 19.99 10.77
CA VAL A 290 15.29 18.66 10.68
C VAL A 290 14.62 18.39 9.33
N THR A 291 14.42 19.40 8.48
CA THR A 291 13.73 19.24 7.18
C THR A 291 14.68 19.08 5.97
N GLU A 292 16.00 19.14 6.18
CA GLU A 292 17.02 18.99 5.14
C GLU A 292 17.78 17.64 5.16
N GLU A 293 17.41 16.68 6.03
CA GLU A 293 18.00 15.32 6.09
C GLU A 293 17.10 14.20 5.54
#